data_AF-K2FIK8-F1
#
_entry.id   AF-K2FIK8-F1
#
_cell.length_a   1.000
_cell.length_b   1.000
_cell.length_c   1.000
_cell.angle_alpha   90.00
_cell.angle_beta   90.00
_cell.angle_gamma   90.00
#
_symmetry.space_group_name_H-M   'P 1'
#
loop_
_entity.id
_entity.type
_entity.pdbx_description
1 polymer ?
#
loop_
_entity_poly.entity_id
_entity_poly.type
_entity_poly.pdbx_seq_one_letter_code
_entity_poly.pdbx_strand_id
1 'polypeptide(L)'
;MALSLKGLIKKIEDSPTSFYIWLCTFLGIITARILMENWLDGMVSRTGNYFFHHVAYTFFFFLLTYLILLGLLIKNLKIKIKIASNVLIWGYLIIIFPPLIDFILFKDKLYLSFYGVYSLAEMPRRFFTFFGDSPDFGVTYGVRFEIAMAVIALGIYGYLKTKSKIRGLFLALQTYIILFALGTSPSWATIAVKGFSKGFMQVKDMDIVQLFFTSARLFSRETGNYTNALSIKVSLVYAVLLAGLIILGLFFYYKDKFISFLKNSRPVQLIYHAGLLFVGMGLGISLTEINWDFSFFNFISFLNIVIAISLAWLASVVFNDIFDKKIDKVTNDKRPLIVGDFRQDEYITIGVVLFAFSILYAALINPKIALLLLAYQMLAWLYSAWPLRLKRFTFLSTFISALASLLVIFAGFILVTFSQDIIEFPKRIFWLMLFSLTLALPIKDLKDIKGDKLDGVATIPVVFGEYWGKIIIGSGIFLSYFLSVILLNESRLLLWAIIVGGVSFWVVTSSGENKKINNRNLIWWVMGLVIIYLAVLIKLVVF
;
A
#
# COMPACT_ATOMS: atom_id res chain seq x y z
N MET A 1 15.34 -10.90 -46.48
CA MET A 1 15.71 -12.04 -45.61
C MET A 1 14.56 -12.29 -44.64
N ALA A 2 13.73 -13.31 -44.90
CA ALA A 2 12.55 -13.59 -44.07
C ALA A 2 12.98 -13.96 -42.65
N LEU A 3 12.58 -13.16 -41.65
CA LEU A 3 12.89 -13.43 -40.26
C LEU A 3 12.11 -14.69 -39.84
N SER A 4 12.79 -15.81 -39.59
CA SER A 4 12.13 -16.97 -38.98
C SER A 4 11.52 -16.57 -37.62
N LEU A 5 10.39 -17.18 -37.23
CA LEU A 5 9.73 -16.91 -35.95
C LEU A 5 10.71 -17.00 -34.76
N LYS A 6 11.64 -17.96 -34.83
CA LYS A 6 12.73 -18.13 -33.85
C LYS A 6 13.67 -16.93 -33.81
N GLY A 7 14.01 -16.37 -34.97
CA GLY A 7 14.81 -15.14 -35.10
C GLY A 7 14.11 -13.92 -34.53
N LEU A 8 12.79 -13.80 -34.73
CA LEU A 8 11.99 -12.69 -34.17
C LEU A 8 11.96 -12.74 -32.64
N ILE A 9 11.66 -13.92 -32.09
CA ILE A 9 11.62 -14.13 -30.64
C ILE A 9 12.98 -13.81 -30.00
N LYS A 10 14.08 -14.25 -30.63
CA LYS A 10 15.42 -13.92 -30.13
C LYS A 10 15.67 -12.40 -30.09
N LYS A 11 15.24 -11.65 -31.12
CA LYS A 11 15.33 -10.18 -31.10
C LYS A 11 14.51 -9.55 -29.97
N ILE A 12 13.31 -10.08 -29.69
CA ILE A 12 12.48 -9.62 -28.57
C ILE A 12 13.19 -9.87 -27.23
N GLU A 13 13.72 -11.07 -27.04
CA GLU A 13 14.43 -11.43 -25.80
C GLU A 13 15.67 -10.57 -25.56
N ASP A 14 16.44 -10.32 -26.63
CA ASP A 14 17.68 -9.55 -26.58
C ASP A 14 17.43 -8.03 -26.54
N SER A 15 16.17 -7.59 -26.58
CA SER A 15 15.83 -6.17 -26.58
C SER A 15 16.37 -5.45 -25.33
N PRO A 16 16.91 -4.23 -25.48
CA PRO A 16 17.38 -3.44 -24.35
C PRO A 16 16.19 -3.07 -23.47
N THR A 17 16.30 -3.36 -22.17
CA THR A 17 15.21 -3.11 -21.23
C THR A 17 15.78 -2.82 -19.87
N SER A 18 15.27 -1.75 -19.27
CA SER A 18 15.51 -1.31 -17.90
C SER A 18 14.15 -1.19 -17.18
N PHE A 19 14.15 -1.01 -15.87
CA PHE A 19 12.92 -0.79 -15.11
C PHE A 19 12.11 0.40 -15.65
N TYR A 20 12.77 1.52 -15.97
CA TYR A 20 12.09 2.71 -16.48
C TYR A 20 11.52 2.52 -17.89
N ILE A 21 12.28 1.85 -18.79
CA ILE A 21 11.78 1.52 -20.13
C ILE A 21 10.54 0.63 -19.99
N TRP A 22 10.64 -0.42 -19.17
CA TRP A 22 9.53 -1.32 -18.91
C TRP A 22 8.32 -0.60 -18.33
N LEU A 23 8.50 0.28 -17.35
CA LEU A 23 7.43 1.05 -16.73
C LEU A 23 6.73 1.97 -17.73
N CYS A 24 7.50 2.73 -18.51
CA CYS A 24 6.95 3.61 -19.56
C CYS A 24 6.21 2.80 -20.63
N THR A 25 6.74 1.66 -21.06
CA THR A 25 6.06 0.78 -22.02
C THR A 25 4.77 0.22 -21.44
N PHE A 26 4.81 -0.29 -20.21
CA PHE A 26 3.63 -0.83 -19.53
C PHE A 26 2.54 0.22 -19.37
N LEU A 27 2.89 1.41 -18.84
CA LEU A 27 1.95 2.51 -18.72
C LEU A 27 1.41 2.97 -20.08
N GLY A 28 2.25 3.01 -21.12
CA GLY A 28 1.81 3.33 -22.48
C GLY A 28 0.77 2.34 -23.02
N ILE A 29 0.96 1.03 -22.78
CA ILE A 29 0.00 -0.01 -23.18
C ILE A 29 -1.32 0.16 -22.40
N ILE A 30 -1.25 0.40 -21.09
CA ILE A 30 -2.45 0.63 -20.25
C ILE A 30 -3.20 1.89 -20.70
N THR A 31 -2.49 2.99 -20.96
CA THR A 31 -3.09 4.22 -21.50
C THR A 31 -3.73 3.98 -22.86
N ALA A 32 -3.08 3.24 -23.77
CA ALA A 32 -3.65 2.91 -25.06
C ALA A 32 -4.93 2.07 -24.94
N ARG A 33 -4.97 1.10 -24.02
CA ARG A 33 -6.18 0.32 -23.70
C ARG A 33 -7.31 1.21 -23.19
N ILE A 34 -7.05 2.06 -22.21
CA ILE A 34 -8.07 2.97 -21.64
C ILE A 34 -8.56 3.97 -22.70
N LEU A 35 -7.64 4.51 -23.51
CA LEU A 35 -7.99 5.43 -24.59
C LEU A 35 -8.89 4.74 -25.62
N MET A 36 -8.59 3.50 -26.00
CA MET A 36 -9.43 2.71 -26.92
C MET A 36 -10.85 2.55 -26.39
N GLU A 37 -11.01 2.16 -25.12
CA GLU A 37 -12.34 2.03 -24.49
C GLU A 37 -13.11 3.35 -24.49
N ASN A 38 -12.47 4.44 -24.06
CA ASN A 38 -13.13 5.75 -24.01
C ASN A 38 -13.43 6.28 -25.42
N TRP A 39 -12.57 6.01 -26.40
CA TRP A 39 -12.78 6.42 -27.79
C TRP A 39 -13.99 5.72 -28.41
N LEU A 40 -14.09 4.41 -28.24
CA LEU A 40 -15.20 3.60 -28.76
C LEU A 40 -16.53 3.93 -28.05
N ASP A 41 -16.47 4.35 -26.78
CA ASP A 41 -17.61 4.90 -26.04
C ASP A 41 -17.95 6.36 -26.44
N GLY A 42 -17.27 6.96 -27.43
CA GLY A 42 -17.54 8.31 -27.92
C GLY A 42 -16.99 9.45 -27.04
N MET A 43 -16.00 9.18 -26.20
CA MET A 43 -15.36 10.14 -25.28
C MET A 43 -16.38 10.86 -24.38
N VAL A 44 -17.40 10.12 -23.94
CA VAL A 44 -18.45 10.64 -23.05
C VAL A 44 -17.83 11.22 -21.78
N SER A 45 -18.28 12.42 -21.41
CA SER A 45 -17.85 13.07 -20.16
C SER A 45 -18.29 12.24 -18.95
N ARG A 46 -17.33 11.77 -18.16
CA ARG A 46 -17.55 11.03 -16.92
C ARG A 46 -16.93 11.77 -15.74
N THR A 47 -17.39 11.49 -14.53
CA THR A 47 -16.83 12.12 -13.33
C THR A 47 -15.37 11.72 -13.14
N GLY A 48 -14.54 12.61 -12.60
CA GLY A 48 -13.13 12.30 -12.32
C GLY A 48 -12.97 11.10 -11.38
N ASN A 49 -13.94 10.89 -10.47
CA ASN A 49 -13.97 9.72 -9.61
C ASN A 49 -14.15 8.41 -10.39
N TYR A 50 -15.12 8.38 -11.30
CA TYR A 50 -15.34 7.23 -12.17
C TYR A 50 -14.07 6.93 -12.98
N PHE A 51 -13.50 7.96 -13.60
CA PHE A 51 -12.30 7.81 -14.44
C PHE A 51 -11.13 7.26 -13.63
N PHE A 52 -10.84 7.82 -12.45
CA PHE A 52 -9.77 7.34 -11.58
C PHE A 52 -9.91 5.85 -11.26
N HIS A 53 -11.09 5.40 -10.81
CA HIS A 53 -11.31 4.01 -10.45
C HIS A 53 -11.27 3.07 -11.64
N HIS A 54 -11.73 3.52 -12.81
CA HIS A 54 -11.61 2.77 -14.05
C HIS A 54 -10.13 2.56 -14.46
N VAL A 55 -9.33 3.63 -14.42
CA VAL A 55 -7.89 3.56 -14.68
C VAL A 55 -7.18 2.68 -13.65
N ALA A 56 -7.51 2.85 -12.37
CA ALA A 56 -6.90 2.11 -11.28
C ALA A 56 -7.20 0.61 -11.38
N TYR A 57 -8.47 0.21 -11.57
CA TYR A 57 -8.83 -1.19 -11.75
C TYR A 57 -8.06 -1.81 -12.93
N THR A 58 -8.00 -1.11 -14.06
CA THR A 58 -7.28 -1.56 -15.26
C THR A 58 -5.79 -1.75 -14.97
N PHE A 59 -5.15 -0.77 -14.33
CA PHE A 59 -3.75 -0.83 -13.94
C PHE A 59 -3.46 -2.01 -12.99
N PHE A 60 -4.22 -2.14 -11.89
CA PHE A 60 -4.01 -3.19 -10.90
C PHE A 60 -4.25 -4.59 -11.47
N PHE A 61 -5.31 -4.77 -12.26
CA PHE A 61 -5.60 -6.04 -12.92
C PHE A 61 -4.45 -6.48 -13.83
N PHE A 62 -4.06 -5.63 -14.78
CA PHE A 62 -3.05 -6.01 -15.76
C PHE A 62 -1.66 -6.15 -15.14
N LEU A 63 -1.33 -5.37 -14.12
CA LEU A 63 -0.06 -5.50 -13.38
C LEU A 63 -0.03 -6.81 -12.57
N LEU A 64 -1.12 -7.17 -11.91
CA LEU A 64 -1.25 -8.44 -11.20
C LEU A 64 -1.09 -9.62 -12.17
N THR A 65 -1.83 -9.62 -13.28
CA THR A 65 -1.72 -10.62 -14.35
C THR A 65 -0.28 -10.70 -14.87
N TYR A 66 0.39 -9.55 -15.03
CA TYR A 66 1.74 -9.48 -15.61
C TYR A 66 2.74 -10.20 -14.71
N LEU A 67 2.69 -9.91 -13.41
CA LEU A 67 3.59 -10.51 -12.44
C LEU A 67 3.33 -12.01 -12.25
N ILE A 68 2.07 -12.46 -12.31
CA ILE A 68 1.73 -13.89 -12.24
C ILE A 68 2.31 -14.62 -13.46
N LEU A 69 2.08 -14.11 -14.67
CA LEU A 69 2.60 -14.71 -15.90
C LEU A 69 4.13 -14.63 -15.97
N LEU A 70 4.74 -13.57 -15.44
CA LEU A 70 6.19 -13.45 -15.31
C LEU A 70 6.76 -14.58 -14.45
N GLY A 71 6.18 -14.80 -13.27
CA GLY A 71 6.54 -15.91 -12.39
C GLY A 71 6.35 -17.27 -13.07
N LEU A 72 5.27 -17.44 -13.84
CA LEU A 72 4.98 -18.67 -14.59
C LEU A 72 6.07 -18.98 -15.63
N LEU A 73 6.48 -17.99 -16.41
CA LEU A 73 7.53 -18.14 -17.43
C LEU A 73 8.89 -18.45 -16.81
N ILE A 74 9.27 -17.73 -15.76
CA ILE A 74 10.55 -17.97 -15.06
C ILE A 74 10.58 -19.39 -14.49
N LYS A 75 9.51 -19.81 -13.82
CA LYS A 75 9.42 -21.14 -13.20
C LYS A 75 9.47 -22.27 -14.23
N ASN A 76 8.66 -22.21 -15.28
CA ASN A 76 8.54 -23.31 -16.24
C ASN A 76 9.69 -23.37 -17.24
N LEU A 77 10.23 -22.21 -17.64
CA LEU A 77 11.25 -22.14 -18.69
C LEU A 77 12.67 -21.96 -18.15
N LYS A 78 12.83 -21.68 -16.85
CA LYS A 78 14.14 -21.43 -16.20
C LYS A 78 14.95 -20.34 -16.90
N ILE A 79 14.27 -19.31 -17.39
CA ILE A 79 14.88 -18.16 -18.07
C ILE A 79 15.06 -16.99 -17.10
N LYS A 80 15.99 -16.09 -17.43
CA LYS A 80 16.24 -14.86 -16.65
C LYS A 80 14.98 -13.96 -16.65
N ILE A 81 14.76 -13.24 -15.55
CA ILE A 81 13.62 -12.30 -15.38
C ILE A 81 13.54 -11.31 -16.53
N LYS A 82 14.67 -10.73 -16.95
CA LYS A 82 14.73 -9.80 -18.09
C LYS A 82 14.17 -10.41 -19.38
N ILE A 83 14.53 -11.66 -19.71
CA ILE A 83 14.07 -12.35 -20.92
C ILE A 83 12.56 -12.58 -20.86
N ALA A 84 12.07 -13.10 -19.73
CA ALA A 84 10.64 -13.32 -19.52
C ALA A 84 9.85 -11.99 -19.58
N SER A 85 10.39 -10.94 -18.97
CA SER A 85 9.81 -9.59 -18.95
C SER A 85 9.68 -9.02 -20.37
N ASN A 86 10.70 -9.18 -21.20
CA ASN A 86 10.69 -8.69 -22.58
C ASN A 86 9.64 -9.40 -23.42
N VAL A 87 9.55 -10.73 -23.31
CA VAL A 87 8.55 -11.51 -24.05
C VAL A 87 7.13 -11.12 -23.61
N LEU A 88 6.90 -10.96 -22.31
CA LEU A 88 5.58 -10.59 -21.80
C LEU A 88 5.18 -9.17 -22.19
N ILE A 89 6.06 -8.18 -22.09
CA ILE A 89 5.68 -6.80 -22.40
C ILE A 89 5.31 -6.63 -23.88
N TRP A 90 5.98 -7.36 -24.77
CA TRP A 90 5.59 -7.46 -26.18
C TRP A 90 4.25 -8.17 -26.37
N GLY A 91 4.02 -9.28 -25.65
CA GLY A 91 2.75 -9.99 -25.67
C GLY A 91 1.57 -9.13 -25.18
N TYR A 92 1.81 -8.25 -24.21
CA TYR A 92 0.80 -7.38 -23.61
C TYR A 92 0.20 -6.35 -24.57
N LEU A 93 0.78 -6.12 -25.76
CA LEU A 93 0.11 -5.34 -26.80
C LEU A 93 -1.26 -5.89 -27.18
N ILE A 94 -1.48 -7.20 -26.94
CA ILE A 94 -2.75 -7.83 -27.25
C ILE A 94 -3.93 -7.24 -26.46
N ILE A 95 -3.68 -6.70 -25.27
CA ILE A 95 -4.75 -6.22 -24.40
C ILE A 95 -5.45 -5.00 -25.00
N ILE A 96 -4.94 -4.38 -26.06
CA ILE A 96 -5.57 -3.20 -26.71
C ILE A 96 -6.73 -3.64 -27.63
N PHE A 97 -6.73 -4.88 -28.12
CA PHE A 97 -7.67 -5.34 -29.14
C PHE A 97 -9.08 -5.74 -28.66
N PRO A 98 -9.32 -6.24 -27.42
CA PRO A 98 -10.66 -6.67 -27.00
C PRO A 98 -11.77 -5.64 -27.23
N PRO A 99 -11.64 -4.37 -26.81
CA PRO A 99 -12.69 -3.38 -27.02
C PRO A 99 -12.97 -3.16 -28.51
N LEU A 100 -11.92 -3.18 -29.34
CA LEU A 100 -12.04 -3.02 -30.80
C LEU A 100 -12.77 -4.21 -31.42
N ILE A 101 -12.42 -5.44 -31.02
CA ILE A 101 -13.06 -6.67 -31.52
C ILE A 101 -14.53 -6.67 -31.13
N ASP A 102 -14.84 -6.37 -29.87
CA ASP A 102 -16.22 -6.33 -29.39
C ASP A 102 -17.02 -5.25 -30.12
N PHE A 103 -16.47 -4.06 -30.31
CA PHE A 103 -17.12 -2.99 -31.08
C PHE A 103 -17.44 -3.42 -32.52
N ILE A 104 -16.50 -4.08 -33.21
CA ILE A 104 -16.70 -4.54 -34.60
C ILE A 104 -17.75 -5.65 -34.68
N LEU A 105 -17.76 -6.58 -33.72
CA LEU A 105 -18.66 -7.73 -33.73
C LEU A 105 -20.07 -7.39 -33.24
N PHE A 106 -20.19 -6.53 -32.23
CA PHE A 106 -21.47 -6.25 -31.60
C PHE A 106 -22.18 -5.02 -32.17
N LYS A 107 -21.46 -4.06 -32.79
CA LYS A 107 -22.03 -2.85 -33.43
C LYS A 107 -23.19 -2.21 -32.65
N ASP A 108 -24.43 -2.55 -33.04
CA ASP A 108 -25.69 -2.01 -32.53
C ASP A 108 -26.28 -2.81 -31.34
N LYS A 109 -25.61 -3.87 -30.90
CA LYS A 109 -26.02 -4.69 -29.75
C LYS A 109 -25.34 -4.18 -28.49
N LEU A 110 -26.14 -4.00 -27.44
CA LEU A 110 -25.64 -3.69 -26.11
C LEU A 110 -24.84 -4.89 -25.59
N TYR A 111 -23.55 -4.68 -25.32
CA TYR A 111 -22.67 -5.67 -24.69
C TYR A 111 -22.06 -5.09 -23.42
N LEU A 112 -21.81 -5.95 -22.44
CA LEU A 112 -21.20 -5.56 -21.17
C LEU A 112 -19.98 -6.44 -20.92
N SER A 113 -18.79 -5.88 -21.16
CA SER A 113 -17.52 -6.57 -20.91
C SER A 113 -17.06 -6.38 -19.47
N PHE A 114 -17.01 -7.46 -18.71
CA PHE A 114 -16.51 -7.53 -17.34
C PHE A 114 -16.04 -8.96 -17.02
N TYR A 115 -16.18 -9.39 -15.77
CA TYR A 115 -15.83 -10.71 -15.29
C TYR A 115 -16.89 -11.79 -15.57
N GLY A 116 -16.45 -13.04 -15.66
CA GLY A 116 -17.30 -14.22 -15.59
C GLY A 116 -17.89 -14.38 -14.19
N VAL A 117 -19.22 -14.26 -14.10
CA VAL A 117 -19.99 -14.40 -12.87
C VAL A 117 -20.65 -15.78 -12.87
N TYR A 118 -20.03 -16.72 -12.17
CA TYR A 118 -20.44 -18.13 -12.18
C TYR A 118 -20.38 -18.75 -10.79
N SER A 119 -21.43 -19.48 -10.41
CA SER A 119 -21.41 -20.34 -9.23
C SER A 119 -20.34 -21.43 -9.29
N LEU A 120 -19.97 -21.99 -8.13
CA LEU A 120 -18.96 -23.07 -8.04
C LEU A 120 -19.34 -24.31 -8.87
N ALA A 121 -20.64 -24.61 -8.96
CA ALA A 121 -21.14 -25.74 -9.75
C ALA A 121 -21.01 -25.50 -11.27
N GLU A 122 -21.09 -24.24 -11.73
CA GLU A 122 -20.94 -23.90 -13.14
C GLU A 122 -19.48 -23.79 -13.59
N MET A 123 -18.56 -23.50 -12.67
CA MET A 123 -17.15 -23.28 -12.98
C MET A 123 -16.51 -24.36 -13.88
N PRO A 124 -16.67 -25.68 -13.62
CA PRO A 124 -16.09 -26.70 -14.48
C PRO A 124 -16.64 -26.65 -15.90
N ARG A 125 -17.96 -26.48 -16.06
CA ARG A 125 -18.59 -26.35 -17.38
C ARG A 125 -18.01 -25.13 -18.10
N ARG A 126 -17.99 -23.97 -17.46
CA ARG A 126 -17.48 -22.71 -18.03
C ARG A 126 -16.00 -22.81 -18.40
N PHE A 127 -15.21 -23.55 -17.63
CA PHE A 127 -13.81 -23.83 -17.94
C PHE A 127 -13.67 -24.67 -19.22
N PHE A 128 -14.41 -25.78 -19.35
CA PHE A 128 -14.31 -26.63 -20.54
C PHE A 128 -14.97 -26.03 -21.79
N THR A 129 -15.94 -25.14 -21.64
CA THR A 129 -16.61 -24.45 -22.74
C THR A 129 -16.01 -23.08 -23.06
N PHE A 130 -14.79 -22.77 -22.58
CA PHE A 130 -14.13 -21.48 -22.82
C PHE A 130 -15.03 -20.26 -22.54
N PHE A 131 -15.54 -20.20 -21.30
CA PHE A 131 -16.50 -19.22 -20.78
C PHE A 131 -17.96 -19.38 -21.24
N GLY A 132 -18.27 -20.41 -22.05
CA GLY A 132 -19.65 -20.84 -22.36
C GLY A 132 -20.35 -20.01 -23.44
N ASP A 133 -21.68 -20.03 -23.49
CA ASP A 133 -22.40 -19.73 -24.74
C ASP A 133 -22.94 -18.29 -24.86
N SER A 134 -22.66 -17.42 -23.88
CA SER A 134 -23.11 -16.01 -23.86
C SER A 134 -21.92 -15.05 -23.99
N PRO A 135 -21.37 -14.86 -25.20
CA PRO A 135 -20.21 -14.01 -25.47
C PRO A 135 -20.56 -12.51 -25.54
N ASP A 136 -21.81 -12.14 -25.32
CA ASP A 136 -22.34 -10.78 -25.28
C ASP A 136 -22.43 -10.20 -23.85
N PHE A 137 -22.28 -11.05 -22.82
CA PHE A 137 -22.38 -10.67 -21.41
C PHE A 137 -21.26 -11.26 -20.54
N GLY A 138 -20.55 -10.41 -19.81
CA GLY A 138 -19.41 -10.81 -18.98
C GLY A 138 -18.14 -10.95 -19.80
N VAL A 139 -17.71 -12.19 -20.07
CA VAL A 139 -16.48 -12.47 -20.83
C VAL A 139 -16.77 -12.49 -22.32
N THR A 140 -16.56 -11.34 -22.96
CA THR A 140 -16.95 -11.07 -24.34
C THR A 140 -16.06 -11.75 -25.40
N TYR A 141 -16.46 -11.72 -26.67
CA TYR A 141 -15.64 -12.27 -27.78
C TYR A 141 -14.23 -11.68 -27.82
N GLY A 142 -14.09 -10.37 -27.63
CA GLY A 142 -12.82 -9.68 -27.57
C GLY A 142 -11.93 -10.19 -26.44
N VAL A 143 -12.48 -10.37 -25.24
CA VAL A 143 -11.73 -10.90 -24.08
C VAL A 143 -11.37 -12.37 -24.29
N ARG A 144 -12.28 -13.17 -24.85
CA ARG A 144 -12.01 -14.57 -25.23
C ARG A 144 -10.90 -14.69 -26.26
N PHE A 145 -10.89 -13.80 -27.26
CA PHE A 145 -9.83 -13.73 -28.26
C PHE A 145 -8.48 -13.41 -27.60
N GLU A 146 -8.43 -12.40 -26.72
CA GLU A 146 -7.24 -12.07 -25.95
C GLU A 146 -6.70 -13.28 -25.18
N ILE A 147 -7.56 -13.98 -24.43
CA ILE A 147 -7.17 -15.16 -23.66
C ILE A 147 -6.65 -16.28 -24.58
N ALA A 148 -7.37 -16.58 -25.67
CA ALA A 148 -6.98 -17.63 -26.60
C ALA A 148 -5.61 -17.36 -27.22
N MET A 149 -5.38 -16.12 -27.67
CA MET A 149 -4.12 -15.72 -28.24
C MET A 149 -2.98 -15.70 -27.23
N ALA A 150 -3.21 -15.27 -25.99
CA ALA A 150 -2.22 -15.35 -24.93
C ALA A 150 -1.81 -16.81 -24.63
N VAL A 151 -2.80 -17.71 -24.54
CA VAL A 151 -2.58 -19.15 -24.32
C VAL A 151 -1.78 -19.78 -25.45
N ILE A 152 -2.15 -19.51 -26.70
CA ILE A 152 -1.45 -20.01 -27.89
C ILE A 152 -0.03 -19.44 -27.95
N ALA A 153 0.14 -18.13 -27.76
CA ALA A 153 1.44 -17.47 -27.85
C ALA A 153 2.42 -18.00 -26.78
N LEU A 154 1.98 -18.12 -25.52
CA LEU A 154 2.83 -18.66 -24.45
C LEU A 154 3.09 -20.16 -24.63
N GLY A 155 2.13 -20.93 -25.16
CA GLY A 155 2.34 -22.33 -25.53
C GLY A 155 3.41 -22.52 -26.61
N ILE A 156 3.32 -21.75 -27.69
CA ILE A 156 4.30 -21.72 -28.78
C ILE A 156 5.67 -21.30 -28.24
N TYR A 157 5.72 -20.24 -27.43
CA TYR A 157 6.97 -19.78 -26.83
C TYR A 157 7.61 -20.87 -25.95
N GLY A 158 6.82 -21.55 -25.12
CA GLY A 158 7.28 -22.67 -24.30
C GLY A 158 7.84 -23.83 -25.12
N TYR A 159 7.17 -24.20 -26.22
CA TYR A 159 7.68 -25.19 -27.17
C TYR A 159 9.00 -24.74 -27.81
N LEU A 160 9.06 -23.50 -28.30
CA LEU A 160 10.24 -22.98 -28.98
C LEU A 160 11.47 -22.92 -28.07
N LYS A 161 11.25 -22.64 -26.78
CA LYS A 161 12.30 -22.60 -25.75
C LYS A 161 12.76 -23.96 -25.28
N THR A 162 11.84 -24.89 -25.10
CA THR A 162 12.17 -26.20 -24.50
C THR A 162 12.35 -27.32 -25.52
N LYS A 163 11.95 -27.09 -26.77
CA LYS A 163 11.83 -28.10 -27.83
C LYS A 163 10.91 -29.28 -27.47
N SER A 164 10.09 -29.13 -26.43
CA SER A 164 9.16 -30.16 -25.97
C SER A 164 7.72 -29.70 -26.18
N LYS A 165 6.97 -30.45 -27.00
CA LYS A 165 5.54 -30.20 -27.22
C LYS A 165 4.75 -30.27 -25.91
N ILE A 166 5.10 -31.22 -25.05
CA ILE A 166 4.46 -31.43 -23.73
C ILE A 166 4.65 -30.21 -22.84
N ARG A 167 5.87 -29.68 -22.75
CA ARG A 167 6.14 -28.47 -21.93
C ARG A 167 5.44 -27.23 -22.48
N GLY A 168 5.36 -27.08 -23.81
CA GLY A 168 4.57 -26.02 -24.45
C GLY A 168 3.09 -26.12 -24.13
N LEU A 169 2.49 -27.32 -24.27
CA LEU A 169 1.10 -27.57 -23.95
C LEU A 169 0.79 -27.33 -22.47
N PHE A 170 1.67 -27.76 -21.56
CA PHE A 170 1.50 -27.53 -20.14
C PHE A 170 1.55 -26.05 -19.78
N LEU A 171 2.45 -25.28 -20.39
CA LEU A 171 2.51 -23.83 -20.21
C LEU A 171 1.24 -23.14 -20.74
N ALA A 172 0.72 -23.58 -21.88
CA ALA A 172 -0.55 -23.10 -22.42
C ALA A 172 -1.71 -23.38 -21.45
N LEU A 173 -1.81 -24.61 -20.92
CA LEU A 173 -2.84 -25.00 -19.96
C LEU A 173 -2.75 -24.19 -18.66
N GLN A 174 -1.56 -24.02 -18.10
CA GLN A 174 -1.36 -23.20 -16.90
C GLN A 174 -1.74 -21.73 -17.14
N THR A 175 -1.37 -21.18 -18.31
CA THR A 175 -1.76 -19.83 -18.72
C THR A 175 -3.28 -19.72 -18.77
N TYR A 176 -3.97 -20.70 -19.37
CA TYR A 176 -5.42 -20.71 -19.44
C TYR A 176 -6.07 -20.77 -18.05
N ILE A 177 -5.58 -21.65 -17.16
CA ILE A 177 -6.08 -21.75 -15.78
C ILE A 177 -5.94 -20.42 -15.04
N ILE A 178 -4.79 -19.76 -15.16
CA ILE A 178 -4.55 -18.46 -14.52
C ILE A 178 -5.51 -17.39 -15.06
N LEU A 179 -5.62 -17.26 -16.39
CA LEU A 179 -6.49 -16.26 -17.01
C LEU A 179 -7.96 -16.54 -16.75
N PHE A 180 -8.37 -17.81 -16.68
CA PHE A 180 -9.73 -18.19 -16.28
C PHE A 180 -10.02 -17.81 -14.82
N ALA A 181 -9.11 -18.10 -13.89
CA ALA A 181 -9.26 -17.74 -12.49
C ALA A 181 -9.33 -16.21 -12.29
N LEU A 182 -8.50 -15.44 -13.01
CA LEU A 182 -8.53 -13.98 -12.99
C LEU A 182 -9.80 -13.42 -13.65
N GLY A 183 -10.20 -13.98 -14.79
CA GLY A 183 -11.43 -13.62 -15.50
C GLY A 183 -12.71 -13.97 -14.73
N THR A 184 -12.63 -14.81 -13.70
CA THR A 184 -13.75 -15.19 -12.81
C THR A 184 -13.51 -14.78 -11.35
N SER A 185 -12.59 -13.84 -11.10
CA SER A 185 -12.16 -13.47 -9.74
C SER A 185 -13.28 -13.01 -8.79
N PRO A 186 -14.34 -12.27 -9.24
CA PRO A 186 -15.43 -11.90 -8.34
C PRO A 186 -16.20 -13.12 -7.82
N SER A 187 -16.30 -14.16 -8.65
CA SER A 187 -16.93 -15.43 -8.28
C SER A 187 -16.14 -16.12 -7.17
N TRP A 188 -14.83 -16.27 -7.34
CA TRP A 188 -13.95 -16.87 -6.32
C TRP A 188 -13.98 -16.10 -4.99
N ALA A 189 -13.92 -14.76 -5.05
CA ALA A 189 -13.99 -13.93 -3.86
C ALA A 189 -15.35 -14.07 -3.15
N THR A 190 -16.46 -14.07 -3.89
CA THR A 190 -17.80 -14.27 -3.31
C THR A 190 -17.95 -15.65 -2.69
N ILE A 191 -17.47 -16.70 -3.37
CA ILE A 191 -17.49 -18.08 -2.85
C ILE A 191 -16.67 -18.17 -1.56
N ALA A 192 -15.50 -17.54 -1.49
CA ALA A 192 -14.69 -17.53 -0.28
C ALA A 192 -15.37 -16.79 0.89
N VAL A 193 -16.06 -15.68 0.60
CA VAL A 193 -16.71 -14.84 1.62
C VAL A 193 -18.03 -15.44 2.12
N LYS A 194 -18.92 -15.83 1.20
CA LYS A 194 -20.27 -16.33 1.53
C LYS A 194 -20.31 -17.85 1.68
N GLY A 195 -19.31 -18.59 1.21
CA GLY A 195 -19.31 -20.05 1.22
C GLY A 195 -19.30 -20.65 2.63
N PHE A 196 -18.67 -20.00 3.61
CA PHE A 196 -18.67 -20.47 4.99
C PHE A 196 -20.04 -20.34 5.68
N SER A 197 -20.82 -19.31 5.34
CA SER A 197 -22.14 -19.08 5.94
C SER A 197 -23.29 -19.74 5.17
N LYS A 198 -23.20 -19.78 3.84
CA LYS A 198 -24.25 -20.31 2.96
C LYS A 198 -23.98 -21.75 2.48
N GLY A 199 -22.75 -22.22 2.58
CA GLY A 199 -22.26 -23.42 1.91
C GLY A 199 -21.70 -23.12 0.52
N PHE A 200 -20.50 -23.61 0.22
CA PHE A 200 -19.76 -23.29 -1.02
C PHE A 200 -20.53 -23.58 -2.31
N MET A 201 -21.28 -24.69 -2.37
CA MET A 201 -22.08 -25.08 -3.54
C MET A 201 -23.41 -24.33 -3.65
N GLN A 202 -23.82 -23.58 -2.61
CA GLN A 202 -25.10 -22.86 -2.58
C GLN A 202 -24.96 -21.37 -2.94
N VAL A 203 -23.73 -20.89 -3.16
CA VAL A 203 -23.45 -19.54 -3.63
C VAL A 203 -23.90 -19.43 -5.10
N LYS A 204 -24.84 -18.52 -5.38
CA LYS A 204 -25.44 -18.32 -6.71
C LYS A 204 -24.87 -17.08 -7.39
N ASP A 205 -25.12 -16.94 -8.68
CA ASP A 205 -24.68 -15.78 -9.48
C ASP A 205 -25.20 -14.44 -8.92
N MET A 206 -26.44 -14.43 -8.41
CA MET A 206 -27.01 -13.26 -7.73
C MET A 206 -26.21 -12.84 -6.49
N ASP A 207 -25.56 -13.77 -5.78
CA ASP A 207 -24.74 -13.42 -4.62
C ASP A 207 -23.48 -12.65 -5.03
N ILE A 208 -22.93 -13.00 -6.19
CA ILE A 208 -21.74 -12.37 -6.77
C ILE A 208 -22.10 -10.97 -7.29
N VAL A 209 -23.22 -10.85 -8.00
CA VAL A 209 -23.78 -9.55 -8.43
C VAL A 209 -24.03 -8.67 -7.22
N GLN A 210 -24.67 -9.20 -6.18
CA GLN A 210 -24.92 -8.47 -4.94
C GLN A 210 -23.62 -8.01 -4.29
N LEU A 211 -22.59 -8.85 -4.23
CA LEU A 211 -21.35 -8.49 -3.56
C LEU A 211 -20.56 -7.42 -4.34
N PHE A 212 -20.40 -7.58 -5.66
CA PHE A 212 -19.48 -6.75 -6.46
C PHE A 212 -20.13 -5.61 -7.25
N PHE A 213 -21.39 -5.75 -7.68
CA PHE A 213 -22.01 -4.80 -8.61
C PHE A 213 -22.97 -3.84 -7.92
N THR A 214 -23.42 -4.15 -6.70
CA THR A 214 -24.26 -3.21 -5.94
C THR A 214 -23.42 -2.10 -5.31
N SER A 215 -24.00 -0.90 -5.22
CA SER A 215 -23.41 0.17 -4.42
C SER A 215 -23.31 -0.28 -2.96
N ALA A 216 -22.18 0.00 -2.34
CA ALA A 216 -21.99 -0.20 -0.90
C ALA A 216 -21.29 1.03 -0.30
N ARG A 217 -21.40 1.14 1.02
CA ARG A 217 -20.57 2.07 1.79
C ARG A 217 -19.28 1.37 2.19
N LEU A 218 -18.15 1.92 1.76
CA LEU A 218 -16.81 1.53 2.16
C LEU A 218 -16.32 2.56 3.18
N PHE A 219 -16.43 2.20 4.44
CA PHE A 219 -16.36 3.13 5.56
C PHE A 219 -17.26 4.36 5.34
N SER A 220 -16.70 5.57 5.34
CA SER A 220 -17.41 6.83 5.15
C SER A 220 -17.79 7.12 3.70
N ARG A 221 -17.43 6.27 2.72
CA ARG A 221 -17.55 6.57 1.29
C ARG A 221 -18.56 5.66 0.58
N GLU A 222 -19.47 6.26 -0.17
CA GLU A 222 -20.33 5.52 -1.09
C GLU A 222 -19.61 5.20 -2.41
N THR A 223 -19.77 3.97 -2.90
CA THR A 223 -19.18 3.55 -4.17
C THR A 223 -19.92 4.10 -5.40
N GLY A 224 -21.14 4.64 -5.24
CA GLY A 224 -21.93 5.18 -6.35
C GLY A 224 -22.53 4.10 -7.26
N ASN A 225 -22.67 4.40 -8.56
CA ASN A 225 -23.34 3.52 -9.54
C ASN A 225 -22.65 2.15 -9.70
N TYR A 226 -23.36 1.18 -10.28
CA TYR A 226 -22.91 -0.22 -10.38
C TYR A 226 -21.55 -0.42 -11.09
N THR A 227 -21.29 0.30 -12.20
CA THR A 227 -19.98 0.24 -12.90
C THR A 227 -18.86 0.76 -12.02
N ASN A 228 -19.12 1.83 -11.27
CA ASN A 228 -18.16 2.39 -10.33
C ASN A 228 -17.95 1.45 -9.14
N ALA A 229 -19.02 0.81 -8.65
CA ALA A 229 -18.96 -0.14 -7.55
C ALA A 229 -18.09 -1.36 -7.89
N LEU A 230 -18.24 -1.93 -9.09
CA LEU A 230 -17.40 -3.03 -9.55
C LEU A 230 -15.93 -2.63 -9.61
N SER A 231 -15.59 -1.54 -10.30
CA SER A 231 -14.20 -1.09 -10.46
C SER A 231 -13.54 -0.77 -9.12
N ILE A 232 -14.27 -0.13 -8.19
CA ILE A 232 -13.79 0.12 -6.83
C ILE A 232 -13.55 -1.20 -6.09
N LYS A 233 -14.57 -2.06 -5.97
CA LYS A 233 -14.48 -3.28 -5.18
C LYS A 233 -13.40 -4.25 -5.69
N VAL A 234 -13.28 -4.38 -7.00
CA VAL A 234 -12.27 -5.25 -7.62
C VAL A 234 -10.86 -4.66 -7.47
N SER A 235 -10.67 -3.36 -7.71
CA SER A 235 -9.34 -2.73 -7.54
C SER A 235 -8.81 -2.84 -6.11
N LEU A 236 -9.69 -2.76 -5.11
CA LEU A 236 -9.33 -2.95 -3.70
C LEU A 236 -8.80 -4.37 -3.41
N VAL A 237 -9.45 -5.39 -3.97
CA VAL A 237 -9.01 -6.78 -3.83
C VAL A 237 -7.68 -7.00 -4.56
N TYR A 238 -7.56 -6.49 -5.79
CA TYR A 238 -6.34 -6.64 -6.58
C TYR A 238 -5.15 -5.90 -6.00
N ALA A 239 -5.35 -4.74 -5.37
CA ALA A 239 -4.28 -4.03 -4.68
C ALA A 239 -3.69 -4.90 -3.54
N VAL A 240 -4.53 -5.51 -2.69
CA VAL A 240 -4.03 -6.41 -1.63
C VAL A 240 -3.31 -7.62 -2.21
N LEU A 241 -3.88 -8.26 -3.24
CA LEU A 241 -3.25 -9.40 -3.91
C LEU A 241 -1.91 -9.03 -4.56
N LEU A 242 -1.83 -7.83 -5.17
CA LEU A 242 -0.62 -7.32 -5.79
C LEU A 242 0.48 -7.09 -4.75
N ALA A 243 0.16 -6.47 -3.61
CA ALA A 243 1.12 -6.30 -2.52
C ALA A 243 1.69 -7.64 -2.05
N GLY A 244 0.81 -8.64 -1.82
CA GLY A 244 1.21 -9.99 -1.45
C GLY A 244 2.11 -10.66 -2.50
N LEU A 245 1.74 -10.55 -3.78
CA LEU A 245 2.51 -11.10 -4.88
C LEU A 245 3.90 -10.46 -5.03
N ILE A 246 4.00 -9.14 -4.87
CA ILE A 246 5.29 -8.43 -4.89
C ILE A 246 6.16 -8.90 -3.73
N ILE A 247 5.62 -8.99 -2.51
CA ILE A 247 6.35 -9.48 -1.34
C ILE A 247 6.88 -10.90 -1.57
N LEU A 248 6.03 -11.80 -2.05
CA LEU A 248 6.42 -13.18 -2.36
C LEU A 248 7.48 -13.22 -3.47
N GLY A 249 7.30 -12.45 -4.53
CA GLY A 249 8.26 -12.33 -5.62
C GLY A 249 9.63 -11.84 -5.15
N LEU A 250 9.67 -10.79 -4.32
CA LEU A 250 10.90 -10.29 -3.72
C LEU A 250 11.55 -11.33 -2.82
N PHE A 251 10.78 -12.06 -2.01
CA PHE A 251 11.30 -13.11 -1.15
C PHE A 251 11.92 -14.27 -1.94
N PHE A 252 11.29 -14.73 -3.02
CA PHE A 252 11.78 -15.86 -3.80
C PHE A 252 12.91 -15.51 -4.77
N TYR A 253 12.90 -14.30 -5.36
CA TYR A 253 13.87 -13.92 -6.40
C TYR A 253 14.98 -12.98 -5.89
N TYR A 254 14.77 -12.27 -4.78
CA TYR A 254 15.71 -11.26 -4.24
C TYR A 254 15.85 -11.37 -2.72
N LYS A 255 15.87 -12.61 -2.19
CA LYS A 255 15.80 -12.92 -0.75
C LYS A 255 16.73 -12.07 0.12
N ASP A 256 18.02 -12.01 -0.20
CA ASP A 256 19.01 -11.35 0.66
C ASP A 256 18.79 -9.83 0.72
N LYS A 257 18.58 -9.21 -0.46
CA LYS A 257 18.20 -7.79 -0.56
C LYS A 257 16.90 -7.51 0.17
N PHE A 258 15.89 -8.37 0.00
CA PHE A 258 14.60 -8.23 0.64
C PHE A 258 14.70 -8.30 2.17
N ILE A 259 15.44 -9.28 2.71
CA ILE A 259 15.68 -9.42 4.15
C ILE A 259 16.49 -8.22 4.69
N SER A 260 17.52 -7.77 3.96
CA SER A 260 18.29 -6.59 4.32
C SER A 260 17.41 -5.33 4.39
N PHE A 261 16.56 -5.12 3.39
CA PHE A 261 15.58 -4.03 3.37
C PHE A 261 14.59 -4.12 4.52
N LEU A 262 14.05 -5.31 4.81
CA LEU A 262 13.11 -5.52 5.92
C LEU A 262 13.73 -5.25 7.28
N LYS A 263 14.99 -5.65 7.52
CA LYS A 263 15.70 -5.31 8.76
C LYS A 263 15.84 -3.81 8.95
N ASN A 264 15.95 -3.07 7.84
CA ASN A 264 16.03 -1.62 7.83
C ASN A 264 14.67 -0.91 7.83
N SER A 265 13.54 -1.64 7.82
CA SER A 265 12.18 -1.06 7.80
C SER A 265 11.81 -0.28 9.06
N ARG A 266 12.61 -0.40 10.13
CA ARG A 266 12.38 0.21 11.45
C ARG A 266 10.99 -0.21 12.01
N PRO A 267 10.82 -1.49 12.41
CA PRO A 267 9.50 -2.07 12.74
C PRO A 267 8.73 -1.35 13.85
N VAL A 268 9.44 -0.77 14.83
CA VAL A 268 8.81 0.01 15.92
C VAL A 268 8.05 1.20 15.35
N GLN A 269 8.62 1.86 14.35
CA GLN A 269 8.00 3.00 13.70
C GLN A 269 6.85 2.58 12.79
N LEU A 270 6.92 1.42 12.13
CA LEU A 270 5.76 0.87 11.42
C LEU A 270 4.57 0.65 12.36
N ILE A 271 4.81 0.03 13.52
CA ILE A 271 3.78 -0.17 14.56
C ILE A 271 3.26 1.17 15.07
N TYR A 272 4.14 2.15 15.30
CA TYR A 272 3.76 3.50 15.72
C TYR A 272 2.79 4.16 14.71
N HIS A 273 3.11 4.16 13.41
CA HIS A 273 2.23 4.76 12.40
C HIS A 273 0.90 4.00 12.24
N ALA A 274 0.91 2.68 12.36
CA ALA A 274 -0.33 1.89 12.42
C ALA A 274 -1.16 2.26 13.66
N GLY A 275 -0.54 2.45 14.82
CA GLY A 275 -1.19 2.91 16.04
C GLY A 275 -1.83 4.30 15.88
N LEU A 276 -1.15 5.24 15.21
CA LEU A 276 -1.69 6.57 14.92
C LEU A 276 -2.96 6.51 14.05
N LEU A 277 -2.98 5.63 13.04
CA LEU A 277 -4.17 5.37 12.23
C LEU A 277 -5.34 4.92 13.12
N PHE A 278 -5.11 3.95 14.00
CA PHE A 278 -6.13 3.46 14.93
C PHE A 278 -6.62 4.52 15.90
N VAL A 279 -5.74 5.41 16.40
CA VAL A 279 -6.14 6.54 17.24
C VAL A 279 -7.10 7.46 16.47
N GLY A 280 -6.77 7.80 15.22
CA GLY A 280 -7.63 8.59 14.34
C GLY A 280 -8.99 7.95 14.10
N MET A 281 -9.00 6.65 13.79
CA MET A 281 -10.22 5.87 13.60
C MET A 281 -11.05 5.86 14.88
N GLY A 282 -10.46 5.50 16.02
CA GLY A 282 -11.15 5.43 17.31
C GLY A 282 -11.82 6.75 17.69
N LEU A 283 -11.12 7.88 17.49
CA LEU A 283 -11.70 9.22 17.69
C LEU A 283 -12.89 9.48 16.76
N GLY A 284 -12.76 9.14 15.48
CA GLY A 284 -13.85 9.30 14.52
C GLY A 284 -15.08 8.48 14.90
N ILE A 285 -14.90 7.23 15.31
CA ILE A 285 -15.98 6.33 15.77
C ILE A 285 -16.67 6.92 16.99
N SER A 286 -15.90 7.30 18.02
CA SER A 286 -16.47 7.79 19.28
C SER A 286 -17.28 9.08 19.11
N LEU A 287 -16.92 9.91 18.12
CA LEU A 287 -17.56 11.21 17.92
C LEU A 287 -18.76 11.16 16.97
N THR A 288 -18.86 10.12 16.14
CA THR A 288 -19.91 10.02 15.11
C THR A 288 -20.93 8.91 15.38
N GLU A 289 -20.76 8.14 16.47
CA GLU A 289 -21.65 7.04 16.90
C GLU A 289 -22.00 6.04 15.78
N ILE A 290 -21.08 5.83 14.83
CA ILE A 290 -21.31 4.96 13.68
C ILE A 290 -21.27 3.50 14.15
N ASN A 291 -22.31 2.73 13.81
CA ASN A 291 -22.30 1.28 13.95
C ASN A 291 -21.42 0.67 12.85
N TRP A 292 -20.35 -0.02 13.27
CA TRP A 292 -19.37 -0.59 12.36
C TRP A 292 -19.80 -1.95 11.82
N ASP A 293 -19.84 -2.04 10.50
CA ASP A 293 -19.94 -3.31 9.79
C ASP A 293 -18.53 -3.79 9.41
N PHE A 294 -18.11 -4.94 9.96
CA PHE A 294 -16.90 -5.66 9.58
C PHE A 294 -17.08 -6.44 8.26
N SER A 295 -17.66 -5.78 7.25
CA SER A 295 -17.83 -6.37 5.93
C SER A 295 -16.50 -6.68 5.27
N PHE A 296 -16.51 -7.64 4.34
CA PHE A 296 -15.33 -8.02 3.57
C PHE A 296 -14.62 -6.81 2.93
N PHE A 297 -15.35 -5.89 2.31
CA PHE A 297 -14.73 -4.74 1.65
C PHE A 297 -14.26 -3.66 2.63
N ASN A 298 -14.88 -3.50 3.81
CA ASN A 298 -14.34 -2.62 4.84
C ASN A 298 -13.01 -3.17 5.37
N PHE A 299 -12.91 -4.49 5.57
CA PHE A 299 -11.66 -5.13 5.96
C PHE A 299 -10.57 -5.00 4.89
N ILE A 300 -10.89 -5.26 3.61
CA ILE A 300 -9.94 -5.08 2.50
C ILE A 300 -9.53 -3.60 2.36
N SER A 301 -10.45 -2.67 2.55
CA SER A 301 -10.17 -1.22 2.53
C SER A 301 -9.23 -0.83 3.67
N PHE A 302 -9.44 -1.38 4.87
CA PHE A 302 -8.54 -1.21 6.02
C PHE A 302 -7.12 -1.68 5.69
N LEU A 303 -6.98 -2.89 5.15
CA LEU A 303 -5.68 -3.44 4.76
C LEU A 303 -4.97 -2.55 3.73
N ASN A 304 -5.69 -2.02 2.74
CA ASN A 304 -5.12 -1.10 1.76
C ASN A 304 -4.58 0.18 2.40
N ILE A 305 -5.25 0.76 3.40
CA ILE A 305 -4.75 1.92 4.13
C ILE A 305 -3.51 1.58 4.97
N VAL A 306 -3.50 0.44 5.65
CA VAL A 306 -2.32 -0.02 6.41
C VAL A 306 -1.12 -0.23 5.49
N ILE A 307 -1.35 -0.81 4.31
CA ILE A 307 -0.32 -0.96 3.27
C ILE A 307 0.14 0.43 2.81
N ALA A 308 -0.77 1.36 2.48
CA ALA A 308 -0.43 2.71 2.04
C ALA A 308 0.47 3.45 3.04
N ILE A 309 0.12 3.42 4.33
CA ILE A 309 0.91 4.05 5.40
C ILE A 309 2.26 3.37 5.57
N SER A 310 2.31 2.04 5.51
CA SER A 310 3.56 1.29 5.59
C SER A 310 4.50 1.62 4.44
N LEU A 311 3.98 1.68 3.21
CA LEU A 311 4.72 2.10 2.02
C LEU A 311 5.21 3.55 2.15
N ALA A 312 4.39 4.44 2.71
CA ALA A 312 4.77 5.83 2.94
C ALA A 312 5.96 5.94 3.90
N TRP A 313 5.90 5.23 5.02
CA TRP A 313 7.00 5.12 5.97
C TRP A 313 8.27 4.54 5.32
N LEU A 314 8.16 3.42 4.60
CA LEU A 314 9.32 2.78 3.95
C LEU A 314 9.98 3.70 2.91
N ALA A 315 9.20 4.47 2.15
CA ALA A 315 9.76 5.47 1.24
C ALA A 315 10.54 6.56 2.00
N SER A 316 10.00 7.04 3.13
CA SER A 316 10.70 8.01 3.99
C SER A 316 12.02 7.47 4.54
N VAL A 317 12.07 6.19 4.90
CA VAL A 317 13.30 5.51 5.35
C VAL A 317 14.33 5.48 4.23
N VAL A 318 13.92 5.13 3.02
CA VAL A 318 14.82 5.09 1.85
C VAL A 318 15.50 6.44 1.62
N PHE A 319 14.72 7.51 1.56
CA PHE A 319 15.28 8.84 1.35
C PHE A 319 16.10 9.32 2.54
N ASN A 320 15.69 9.01 3.77
CA ASN A 320 16.47 9.30 4.96
C ASN A 320 17.86 8.67 4.90
N ASP A 321 17.97 7.38 4.57
CA ASP A 321 19.25 6.68 4.45
C ASP A 321 20.14 7.25 3.33
N ILE A 322 19.55 7.70 2.22
CA ILE A 322 20.31 8.32 1.11
C ILE A 322 20.99 9.61 1.60
N PHE A 323 20.25 10.47 2.29
CA PHE A 323 20.80 11.74 2.81
C PHE A 323 21.72 11.53 4.02
N ASP A 324 21.52 10.47 4.80
CA ASP A 324 22.30 10.14 5.99
C ASP A 324 23.50 9.23 5.70
N LYS A 325 23.71 8.82 4.43
CA LYS A 325 24.76 7.88 4.00
C LYS A 325 26.15 8.17 4.56
N LYS A 326 26.57 9.43 4.68
CA LYS A 326 27.90 9.79 5.22
C LYS A 326 28.01 9.50 6.72
N ILE A 327 26.95 9.78 7.48
CA ILE A 327 26.91 9.60 8.93
C ILE A 327 26.69 8.13 9.28
N ASP A 328 25.83 7.46 8.52
CA ASP A 328 25.54 6.04 8.71
C ASP A 328 26.77 5.15 8.51
N LYS A 329 27.77 5.58 7.74
CA LYS A 329 29.09 4.89 7.69
C LYS A 329 29.77 4.81 9.05
N VAL A 330 29.50 5.75 9.94
CA VAL A 330 30.12 5.85 11.27
C VAL A 330 29.22 5.23 12.34
N THR A 331 27.91 5.48 12.26
CA THR A 331 26.97 5.17 13.35
C THR A 331 26.08 3.96 13.09
N ASN A 332 25.86 3.61 11.82
CA ASN A 332 24.92 2.58 11.38
C ASN A 332 25.52 1.76 10.22
N ASP A 333 26.71 1.23 10.43
CA ASP A 333 27.53 0.52 9.44
C ASP A 333 26.82 -0.69 8.78
N LYS A 334 25.81 -1.25 9.44
CA LYS A 334 25.00 -2.38 8.95
C LYS A 334 23.83 -1.98 8.03
N ARG A 335 23.58 -0.70 7.76
CA ARG A 335 22.46 -0.29 6.90
C ARG A 335 22.67 -0.75 5.45
N PRO A 336 21.59 -1.07 4.70
CA PRO A 336 21.70 -1.70 3.37
C PRO A 336 22.54 -0.90 2.37
N LEU A 337 22.44 0.44 2.39
CA LEU A 337 23.22 1.33 1.54
C LEU A 337 24.71 1.42 1.91
N ILE A 338 25.07 1.07 3.14
CA ILE A 338 26.44 1.16 3.66
C ILE A 338 27.21 -0.12 3.38
N VAL A 339 26.58 -1.27 3.67
CA VAL A 339 27.17 -2.59 3.38
C VAL A 339 27.20 -2.92 1.88
N GLY A 340 26.47 -2.15 1.06
CA GLY A 340 26.47 -2.31 -0.39
C GLY A 340 25.45 -3.30 -0.95
N ASP A 341 24.42 -3.67 -0.17
CA ASP A 341 23.33 -4.56 -0.62
C ASP A 341 22.53 -3.94 -1.78
N PHE A 342 22.50 -2.61 -1.84
CA PHE A 342 21.84 -1.85 -2.89
C PHE A 342 22.79 -0.83 -3.50
N ARG A 343 22.72 -0.68 -4.83
CA ARG A 343 23.25 0.53 -5.47
C ARG A 343 22.36 1.72 -5.13
N GLN A 344 22.92 2.92 -5.09
CA GLN A 344 22.16 4.11 -4.72
C GLN A 344 21.02 4.44 -5.70
N ASP A 345 21.23 4.23 -7.01
CA ASP A 345 20.20 4.43 -8.04
C ASP A 345 19.05 3.40 -7.94
N GLU A 346 19.39 2.14 -7.65
CA GLU A 346 18.41 1.10 -7.34
C GLU A 346 17.59 1.47 -6.09
N TYR A 347 18.26 1.95 -5.04
CA TYR A 347 17.60 2.32 -3.79
C TYR A 347 16.68 3.54 -3.95
N ILE A 348 17.10 4.55 -4.72
CA ILE A 348 16.23 5.67 -5.11
C ILE A 348 14.99 5.17 -5.85
N THR A 349 15.17 4.23 -6.78
CA THR A 349 14.05 3.64 -7.54
C THR A 349 13.05 2.97 -6.61
N ILE A 350 13.53 2.19 -5.63
CA ILE A 350 12.68 1.58 -4.61
C ILE A 350 11.90 2.65 -3.84
N GLY A 351 12.56 3.72 -3.38
CA GLY A 351 11.90 4.82 -2.66
C GLY A 351 10.81 5.51 -3.47
N VAL A 352 11.06 5.79 -4.75
CA VAL A 352 10.07 6.40 -5.66
C VAL A 352 8.89 5.47 -5.91
N VAL A 353 9.13 4.17 -6.09
CA VAL A 353 8.07 3.17 -6.27
C VAL A 353 7.21 3.07 -5.00
N LEU A 354 7.82 2.96 -3.83
CA LEU A 354 7.11 2.93 -2.54
C LEU A 354 6.28 4.20 -2.33
N PHE A 355 6.83 5.37 -2.65
CA PHE A 355 6.12 6.64 -2.62
C PHE A 355 4.89 6.62 -3.54
N ALA A 356 5.06 6.28 -4.82
CA ALA A 356 3.96 6.28 -5.79
C ALA A 356 2.83 5.32 -5.38
N PHE A 357 3.19 4.10 -4.94
CA PHE A 357 2.22 3.11 -4.48
C PHE A 357 1.54 3.50 -3.16
N SER A 358 2.22 4.23 -2.25
CA SER A 358 1.59 4.74 -1.03
C SER A 358 0.43 5.70 -1.35
N ILE A 359 0.62 6.59 -2.32
CA ILE A 359 -0.41 7.54 -2.75
C ILE A 359 -1.53 6.81 -3.51
N LEU A 360 -1.16 5.89 -4.41
CA LEU A 360 -2.12 5.13 -5.21
C LEU A 360 -3.06 4.28 -4.33
N TYR A 361 -2.52 3.54 -3.35
CA TYR A 361 -3.31 2.72 -2.43
C TYR A 361 -4.24 3.58 -1.56
N ALA A 362 -3.77 4.73 -1.08
CA ALA A 362 -4.63 5.66 -0.35
C ALA A 362 -5.75 6.25 -1.23
N ALA A 363 -5.45 6.56 -2.50
CA ALA A 363 -6.40 7.16 -3.42
C ALA A 363 -7.53 6.19 -3.84
N LEU A 364 -7.26 4.88 -3.89
CA LEU A 364 -8.28 3.84 -4.05
C LEU A 364 -9.38 3.94 -2.98
N ILE A 365 -9.00 4.32 -1.76
CA ILE A 365 -9.90 4.42 -0.63
C ILE A 365 -10.53 5.82 -0.61
N ASN A 366 -9.69 6.85 -0.48
CA ASN A 366 -10.13 8.23 -0.40
C ASN A 366 -9.02 9.18 -0.91
N PRO A 367 -9.28 9.99 -1.96
CA PRO A 367 -8.34 11.00 -2.45
C PRO A 367 -7.88 12.00 -1.38
N LYS A 368 -8.71 12.30 -0.37
CA LYS A 368 -8.31 13.16 0.76
C LYS A 368 -7.22 12.51 1.61
N ILE A 369 -7.31 11.20 1.84
CA ILE A 369 -6.26 10.44 2.55
C ILE A 369 -4.98 10.39 1.72
N ALA A 370 -5.08 10.25 0.40
CA ALA A 370 -3.92 10.32 -0.49
C ALA A 370 -3.22 11.68 -0.41
N LEU A 371 -3.98 12.79 -0.33
CA LEU A 371 -3.43 14.12 -0.10
C LEU A 371 -2.72 14.25 1.25
N LEU A 372 -3.28 13.67 2.32
CA LEU A 372 -2.62 13.62 3.63
C LEU A 372 -1.31 12.83 3.60
N LEU A 373 -1.27 11.69 2.91
CA LEU A 373 -0.04 10.93 2.75
C LEU A 373 0.99 11.66 1.86
N LEU A 374 0.53 12.41 0.85
CA LEU A 374 1.41 13.26 0.06
C LEU A 374 2.05 14.34 0.95
N ALA A 375 1.24 15.02 1.77
CA ALA A 375 1.74 16.01 2.73
C ALA A 375 2.72 15.39 3.74
N TYR A 376 2.42 14.18 4.24
CA TYR A 376 3.32 13.42 5.11
C TYR A 376 4.68 13.18 4.45
N GLN A 377 4.68 12.76 3.18
CA GLN A 377 5.91 12.51 2.42
C GLN A 377 6.69 13.80 2.18
N MET A 378 6.00 14.91 1.91
CA MET A 378 6.65 16.20 1.79
C MET A 378 7.30 16.63 3.11
N LEU A 379 6.63 16.45 4.26
CA LEU A 379 7.24 16.71 5.57
C LEU A 379 8.46 15.82 5.84
N ALA A 380 8.38 14.53 5.50
CA ALA A 380 9.50 13.59 5.64
C ALA A 380 10.69 13.97 4.73
N TRP A 381 10.41 14.47 3.53
CA TRP A 381 11.41 15.01 2.61
C TRP A 381 12.06 16.27 3.19
N LEU A 382 11.28 17.27 3.60
CA LEU A 382 11.78 18.51 4.21
C LEU A 382 12.60 18.23 5.48
N TYR A 383 12.21 17.21 6.25
CA TYR A 383 12.93 16.75 7.42
C TYR A 383 14.34 16.24 7.09
N SER A 384 14.48 15.40 6.06
CA SER A 384 15.74 14.67 5.76
C SER A 384 16.62 15.32 4.68
N ALA A 385 16.02 15.95 3.68
CA ALA A 385 16.66 16.35 2.43
C ALA A 385 17.19 17.79 2.45
N TRP A 386 18.26 18.03 1.70
CA TRP A 386 18.80 19.38 1.45
C TRP A 386 17.90 20.17 0.46
N PRO A 387 17.89 21.52 0.51
CA PRO A 387 18.73 22.41 1.33
C PRO A 387 18.24 22.61 2.77
N LEU A 388 16.97 22.29 3.07
CA LEU A 388 16.37 22.59 4.36
C LEU A 388 16.88 21.66 5.47
N ARG A 389 16.76 20.34 5.28
CA ARG A 389 17.17 19.29 6.22
C ARG A 389 16.79 19.67 7.65
N LEU A 390 15.48 19.84 7.87
CA LEU A 390 14.93 20.44 9.08
C LEU A 390 15.24 19.65 10.36
N LYS A 391 15.64 18.37 10.22
CA LYS A 391 16.09 17.56 11.35
C LYS A 391 17.22 18.21 12.16
N ARG A 392 18.02 19.10 11.55
CA ARG A 392 19.14 19.81 12.20
C ARG A 392 18.72 20.80 13.29
N PHE A 393 17.46 21.26 13.29
CA PHE A 393 16.97 22.27 14.22
C PHE A 393 16.18 21.62 15.35
N THR A 394 16.56 21.87 16.60
CA THR A 394 16.07 21.18 17.82
C THR A 394 14.55 20.99 17.86
N PHE A 395 13.79 22.04 18.16
CA PHE A 395 12.33 21.96 18.33
C PHE A 395 11.57 21.86 17.02
N LEU A 396 12.12 22.43 15.94
CA LEU A 396 11.49 22.36 14.63
C LEU A 396 11.47 20.92 14.11
N SER A 397 12.53 20.13 14.34
CA SER A 397 12.59 18.72 13.93
C SER A 397 11.47 17.88 14.57
N THR A 398 11.18 18.10 15.84
CA THR A 398 10.17 17.34 16.58
C THR A 398 8.77 17.84 16.30
N PHE A 399 8.60 19.15 16.08
CA PHE A 399 7.35 19.73 15.60
C PHE A 399 6.94 19.18 14.22
N ILE A 400 7.87 19.12 13.26
CA ILE A 400 7.61 18.54 11.94
C ILE A 400 7.25 17.04 12.05
N SER A 401 7.92 16.30 12.94
CA SER A 401 7.61 14.90 13.21
C SER A 401 6.21 14.71 13.85
N ALA A 402 5.82 15.63 14.73
CA ALA A 402 4.48 15.66 15.33
C ALA A 402 3.40 15.97 14.29
N LEU A 403 3.64 16.94 13.41
CA LEU A 403 2.74 17.27 12.30
C LEU A 403 2.57 16.07 11.35
N ALA A 404 3.66 15.40 10.98
CA ALA A 404 3.60 14.18 10.17
C ALA A 404 2.77 13.08 10.86
N SER A 405 2.94 12.90 12.16
CA SER A 405 2.14 11.94 12.95
C SER A 405 0.65 12.30 12.93
N LEU A 406 0.33 13.59 13.04
CA LEU A 406 -1.03 14.09 13.02
C LEU A 406 -1.73 13.88 11.67
N LEU A 407 -1.00 13.97 10.55
CA LEU A 407 -1.55 13.64 9.23
C LEU A 407 -2.02 12.19 9.14
N VAL A 408 -1.34 11.25 9.82
CA VAL A 408 -1.74 9.84 9.88
C VAL A 408 -2.97 9.65 10.79
N ILE A 409 -3.06 10.41 11.90
CA ILE A 409 -4.27 10.44 12.74
C ILE A 409 -5.46 10.98 11.91
N PHE A 410 -5.28 12.05 11.15
CA PHE A 410 -6.31 12.58 10.27
C PHE A 410 -6.74 11.59 9.19
N ALA A 411 -5.80 10.81 8.65
CA ALA A 411 -6.14 9.75 7.70
C ALA A 411 -7.08 8.72 8.34
N GLY A 412 -6.82 8.30 9.58
CA GLY A 412 -7.71 7.41 10.34
C GLY A 412 -9.07 8.02 10.65
N PHE A 413 -9.10 9.30 10.99
CA PHE A 413 -10.34 10.03 11.27
C PHE A 413 -11.23 10.15 10.02
N ILE A 414 -10.68 10.67 8.91
CA ILE A 414 -11.41 10.82 7.63
C ILE A 414 -11.91 9.48 7.08
N LEU A 415 -11.12 8.41 7.30
CA LEU A 415 -11.49 7.08 6.84
C LEU A 415 -12.88 6.70 7.34
N VAL A 416 -13.26 7.15 8.54
CA VAL A 416 -14.43 6.62 9.25
C VAL A 416 -15.56 7.65 9.40
N THR A 417 -15.27 8.96 9.34
CA THR A 417 -16.29 10.01 9.49
C THR A 417 -17.05 10.26 8.19
N PHE A 418 -18.39 10.29 8.24
CA PHE A 418 -19.24 10.46 7.05
C PHE A 418 -18.98 11.74 6.26
N SER A 419 -18.73 12.86 6.95
CA SER A 419 -18.37 14.15 6.34
C SER A 419 -17.05 14.09 5.57
N GLN A 420 -16.16 13.17 5.98
CA GLN A 420 -14.78 13.10 5.51
C GLN A 420 -14.06 14.46 5.65
N ASP A 421 -14.45 15.27 6.63
CA ASP A 421 -13.93 16.62 6.83
C ASP A 421 -13.03 16.67 8.08
N ILE A 422 -11.85 17.25 7.92
CA ILE A 422 -10.89 17.46 9.02
C ILE A 422 -11.37 18.57 9.94
N ILE A 423 -12.25 19.47 9.49
CA ILE A 423 -12.79 20.55 10.32
C ILE A 423 -13.57 20.00 11.52
N GLU A 424 -14.16 18.82 11.40
CA GLU A 424 -14.84 18.12 12.49
C GLU A 424 -13.88 17.49 13.52
N PHE A 425 -12.57 17.45 13.23
CA PHE A 425 -11.59 16.96 14.18
C PHE A 425 -11.53 17.89 15.41
N PRO A 426 -11.68 17.38 16.66
CA PRO A 426 -11.76 18.24 17.83
C PRO A 426 -10.50 19.10 18.02
N LYS A 427 -10.66 20.43 17.98
CA LYS A 427 -9.54 21.39 18.11
C LYS A 427 -8.71 21.19 19.38
N ARG A 428 -9.36 20.80 20.49
CA ARG A 428 -8.67 20.50 21.76
C ARG A 428 -7.73 19.30 21.64
N ILE A 429 -8.19 18.24 20.97
CA ILE A 429 -7.38 17.04 20.71
C ILE A 429 -6.27 17.35 19.71
N PHE A 430 -6.54 18.18 18.69
CA PHE A 430 -5.51 18.64 17.74
C PHE A 430 -4.32 19.26 18.47
N TRP A 431 -4.57 20.26 19.31
CA TRP A 431 -3.51 20.94 20.06
C TRP A 431 -2.84 20.01 21.07
N LEU A 432 -3.61 19.13 21.71
CA LEU A 432 -3.07 18.14 22.64
C LEU A 432 -2.07 17.23 21.95
N MET A 433 -2.44 16.64 20.81
CA MET A 433 -1.58 15.71 20.07
C MET A 433 -0.37 16.44 19.50
N LEU A 434 -0.55 17.63 18.92
CA LEU A 434 0.55 18.41 18.35
C LEU A 434 1.60 18.76 19.41
N PHE A 435 1.20 19.32 20.56
CA PHE A 435 2.14 19.69 21.62
C PHE A 435 2.73 18.47 22.32
N SER A 436 1.91 17.47 22.66
CA SER A 436 2.40 16.28 23.35
C SER A 436 3.42 15.51 22.52
N LEU A 437 3.16 15.32 21.23
CA LEU A 437 4.11 14.65 20.33
C LEU A 437 5.37 15.49 20.13
N THR A 438 5.25 16.82 19.98
CA THR A 438 6.41 17.71 19.85
C THR A 438 7.35 17.62 21.05
N LEU A 439 6.79 17.50 22.26
CA LEU A 439 7.53 17.42 23.52
C LEU A 439 8.05 16.00 23.82
N ALA A 440 7.33 14.95 23.41
CA ALA A 440 7.67 13.57 23.73
C ALA A 440 8.58 12.88 22.71
N LEU A 441 8.47 13.20 21.42
CA LEU A 441 9.27 12.57 20.35
C LEU A 441 10.80 12.71 20.49
N PRO A 442 11.39 13.79 21.08
CA PRO A 442 12.83 13.85 21.28
C PRO A 442 13.41 12.72 22.16
N ILE A 443 12.58 11.94 22.85
CA ILE A 443 13.03 10.74 23.60
C ILE A 443 13.86 9.78 22.73
N LYS A 444 13.58 9.72 21.42
CA LYS A 444 14.31 8.88 20.47
C LYS A 444 15.77 9.30 20.31
N ASP A 445 16.08 10.59 20.53
CA ASP A 445 17.39 11.18 20.28
C ASP A 445 18.40 10.81 21.40
N LEU A 446 17.92 10.39 22.57
CA LEU A 446 18.77 9.99 23.70
C LEU A 446 19.66 8.78 23.39
N LYS A 447 19.26 7.92 22.45
CA LYS A 447 20.08 6.75 22.06
C LYS A 447 21.13 7.09 20.99
N ASP A 448 20.99 8.23 20.31
CA ASP A 448 21.73 8.59 19.09
C ASP A 448 22.62 9.84 19.28
N ILE A 449 22.80 10.33 20.53
CA ILE A 449 23.54 11.57 20.86
C ILE A 449 24.90 11.68 20.15
N LYS A 450 25.71 10.63 20.20
CA LYS A 450 27.05 10.60 19.57
C LYS A 450 26.94 10.77 18.05
N GLY A 451 25.94 10.13 17.43
CA GLY A 451 25.70 10.20 16.00
C GLY A 451 25.15 11.55 15.55
N ASP A 452 24.18 12.09 16.27
CA ASP A 452 23.60 13.40 15.99
C ASP A 452 24.64 14.51 16.08
N LYS A 453 25.54 14.44 17.07
CA LYS A 453 26.65 15.38 17.21
C LYS A 453 27.60 15.35 16.00
N LEU A 454 27.87 14.16 15.46
CA LEU A 454 28.70 14.00 14.26
C LEU A 454 27.99 14.47 12.98
N ASP A 455 26.66 14.41 12.92
CA ASP A 455 25.83 14.90 11.79
C ASP A 455 25.56 16.42 11.86
N GLY A 456 26.05 17.11 12.91
CA GLY A 456 25.74 18.52 13.14
C GLY A 456 24.25 18.75 13.39
N VAL A 457 23.55 17.75 13.92
CA VAL A 457 22.13 17.80 14.27
C VAL A 457 22.02 18.29 15.70
N ALA A 458 21.38 19.44 15.89
CA ALA A 458 21.23 20.07 17.20
C ALA A 458 20.05 19.45 17.99
N THR A 459 20.06 18.14 18.27
CA THR A 459 19.03 17.55 19.15
C THR A 459 19.17 18.06 20.57
N ILE A 460 18.10 17.96 21.38
CA ILE A 460 18.09 18.43 22.78
C ILE A 460 19.31 17.90 23.57
N PRO A 461 19.61 16.59 23.56
CA PRO A 461 20.77 16.07 24.30
C PRO A 461 22.12 16.46 23.69
N VAL A 462 22.20 16.87 22.42
CA VAL A 462 23.44 17.39 21.81
C VAL A 462 23.69 18.83 22.25
N VAL A 463 22.66 19.66 22.30
CA VAL A 463 22.76 21.09 22.66
C VAL A 463 22.99 21.28 24.16
N PHE A 464 22.20 20.59 25.00
CA PHE A 464 22.22 20.79 26.45
C PHE A 464 23.06 19.74 27.21
N GLY A 465 23.60 18.75 26.49
CA GLY A 465 24.25 17.57 27.09
C GLY A 465 23.25 16.54 27.58
N GLU A 466 23.73 15.32 27.85
CA GLU A 466 22.85 14.19 28.19
C GLU A 466 22.04 14.41 29.48
N TYR A 467 22.67 14.99 30.52
CA TYR A 467 22.02 15.23 31.82
C TYR A 467 20.83 16.19 31.69
N TRP A 468 21.07 17.42 31.20
CA TRP A 468 20.01 18.39 31.00
C TRP A 468 19.05 17.98 29.89
N GLY A 469 19.53 17.28 28.85
CA GLY A 469 18.69 16.74 27.80
C GLY A 469 17.63 15.77 28.35
N LYS A 470 18.00 14.86 29.25
CA LYS A 470 17.05 13.97 29.93
C LYS A 470 16.05 14.74 30.79
N ILE A 471 16.49 15.78 31.49
CA ILE A 471 15.59 16.63 32.29
C ILE A 471 14.58 17.33 31.39
N ILE A 472 15.02 17.98 30.31
CA ILE A 472 14.15 18.70 29.37
C ILE A 472 13.14 17.74 28.73
N ILE A 473 13.59 16.59 28.24
CA ILE A 473 12.72 15.58 27.60
C ILE A 473 11.73 15.00 28.61
N GLY A 474 12.22 14.61 29.81
CA GLY A 474 11.38 14.11 30.88
C GLY A 474 10.30 15.13 31.27
N SER A 475 10.68 16.41 31.41
CA SER A 475 9.76 17.49 31.73
C SER A 475 8.74 17.73 30.62
N GLY A 476 9.15 17.63 29.36
CA GLY A 476 8.25 17.72 28.21
C GLY A 476 7.21 16.59 28.19
N ILE A 477 7.62 15.36 28.51
CA ILE A 477 6.71 14.21 28.64
C ILE A 477 5.76 14.41 29.83
N PHE A 478 6.27 14.85 30.99
CA PHE A 478 5.44 15.21 32.14
C PHE A 478 4.39 16.27 31.75
N LEU A 479 4.83 17.33 31.08
CA LEU A 479 3.97 18.41 30.63
C LEU A 479 2.92 17.92 29.64
N SER A 480 3.21 16.91 28.81
CA SER A 480 2.25 16.30 27.90
C SER A 480 1.06 15.66 28.65
N TYR A 481 1.33 14.97 29.76
CA TYR A 481 0.25 14.45 30.62
C TYR A 481 -0.55 15.58 31.25
N PHE A 482 0.12 16.63 31.74
CA PHE A 482 -0.56 17.79 32.33
C PHE A 482 -1.41 18.56 31.31
N LEU A 483 -0.92 18.72 30.07
CA LEU A 483 -1.67 19.33 28.97
C LEU A 483 -2.95 18.56 28.67
N SER A 484 -2.99 17.24 28.85
CA SER A 484 -4.24 16.48 28.68
C SER A 484 -5.31 16.87 29.69
N VAL A 485 -4.95 17.21 30.93
CA VAL A 485 -5.89 17.70 31.97
C VAL A 485 -6.51 19.03 31.52
N ILE A 486 -5.67 19.96 31.05
CA ILE A 486 -6.09 21.31 30.65
C ILE A 486 -6.90 21.27 29.35
N LEU A 487 -6.35 20.64 28.30
CA LEU A 487 -6.94 20.69 26.96
C LEU A 487 -8.19 19.84 26.85
N LEU A 488 -8.28 18.70 27.56
CA LEU A 488 -9.51 17.93 27.64
C LEU A 488 -10.50 18.51 28.66
N ASN A 489 -10.05 19.44 29.51
CA ASN A 489 -10.83 20.05 30.59
C ASN A 489 -11.41 18.99 31.53
N GLU A 490 -10.58 18.04 31.96
CA GLU A 490 -10.99 16.92 32.82
C GLU A 490 -10.09 16.85 34.06
N SER A 491 -10.57 17.41 35.17
CA SER A 491 -9.81 17.52 36.42
C SER A 491 -9.54 16.18 37.10
N ARG A 492 -10.37 15.14 36.84
CA ARG A 492 -10.14 13.79 37.37
C ARG A 492 -8.83 13.17 36.85
N LEU A 493 -8.30 13.66 35.72
CA LEU A 493 -7.01 13.23 35.19
C LEU A 493 -5.82 13.79 35.99
N LEU A 494 -6.00 14.84 36.80
CA LEU A 494 -4.88 15.56 37.43
C LEU A 494 -3.98 14.65 38.28
N LEU A 495 -4.58 13.83 39.16
CA LEU A 495 -3.83 12.92 40.02
C LEU A 495 -3.02 11.91 39.19
N TRP A 496 -3.65 11.35 38.16
CA TRP A 496 -3.00 10.39 37.26
C TRP A 496 -1.93 11.03 36.39
N ALA A 497 -2.13 12.27 35.95
CA ALA A 497 -1.14 13.02 35.18
C ALA A 497 0.11 13.29 36.02
N ILE A 498 -0.07 13.65 37.30
CA ILE A 498 1.05 13.85 38.24
C ILE A 498 1.78 12.52 38.51
N ILE A 499 1.05 11.44 38.80
CA ILE A 499 1.65 10.13 39.11
C ILE A 499 2.37 9.56 37.88
N VAL A 500 1.66 9.36 36.77
CA VAL A 500 2.23 8.74 35.58
C VAL A 500 3.26 9.65 34.92
N GLY A 501 3.00 10.96 34.90
CA GLY A 501 3.97 11.95 34.42
C GLY A 501 5.23 11.95 35.28
N GLY A 502 5.10 11.93 36.61
CA GLY A 502 6.23 11.89 37.53
C GLY A 502 7.07 10.61 37.37
N VAL A 503 6.41 9.46 37.23
CA VAL A 503 7.08 8.19 36.93
C VAL A 503 7.76 8.25 35.55
N SER A 504 7.12 8.83 34.54
CA SER A 504 7.73 8.99 33.20
C SER A 504 8.96 9.89 33.23
N PHE A 505 8.89 11.02 33.94
CA PHE A 505 10.02 11.92 34.19
C PHE A 505 11.18 11.18 34.88
N TRP A 506 10.87 10.44 35.94
CA TRP A 506 11.85 9.64 36.68
C TRP A 506 12.49 8.55 35.81
N VAL A 507 11.71 7.85 34.99
CA VAL A 507 12.20 6.82 34.07
C VAL A 507 13.18 7.40 33.05
N VAL A 508 12.87 8.57 32.49
CA VAL A 508 13.75 9.25 31.51
C VAL A 508 15.04 9.73 32.18
N THR A 509 14.94 10.44 33.30
CA THR A 509 16.11 10.98 34.03
C THR A 509 16.99 9.90 34.64
N SER A 510 16.41 8.76 35.03
CA SER A 510 17.14 7.64 35.62
C SER A 510 17.81 6.73 34.59
N SER A 511 17.52 6.88 33.29
CA SER A 511 18.10 6.05 32.22
C SER A 511 19.62 6.22 32.06
N GLY A 512 20.32 5.21 31.53
CA GLY A 512 21.76 5.31 31.20
C GLY A 512 22.35 4.07 30.52
N GLU A 513 23.55 4.19 29.93
CA GLU A 513 24.17 3.12 29.09
C GLU A 513 24.35 1.78 29.82
N ASN A 514 24.53 1.75 31.15
CA ASN A 514 24.75 0.53 31.95
C ASN A 514 23.61 0.17 32.92
N LYS A 515 22.41 0.70 32.69
CA LYS A 515 21.24 0.46 33.54
C LYS A 515 20.24 -0.47 32.88
N LYS A 516 19.37 -1.10 33.68
CA LYS A 516 18.22 -1.89 33.20
C LYS A 516 17.34 -1.06 32.25
N ILE A 517 17.17 0.22 32.58
CA ILE A 517 16.58 1.23 31.69
C ILE A 517 17.73 1.96 30.99
N ASN A 518 17.95 1.63 29.73
CA ASN A 518 18.96 2.26 28.88
C ASN A 518 18.29 3.05 27.76
N ASN A 519 19.06 3.90 27.08
CA ASN A 519 18.51 4.81 26.08
C ASN A 519 17.87 4.06 24.89
N ARG A 520 18.23 2.79 24.65
CA ARG A 520 17.66 1.96 23.57
C ARG A 520 16.29 1.38 23.92
N ASN A 521 16.07 0.97 25.17
CA ASN A 521 14.81 0.38 25.62
C ASN A 521 13.87 1.39 26.31
N LEU A 522 14.34 2.61 26.60
CA LEU A 522 13.61 3.69 27.26
C LEU A 522 12.24 3.96 26.64
N ILE A 523 12.14 3.93 25.31
CA ILE A 523 10.87 4.19 24.60
C ILE A 523 9.77 3.21 25.02
N TRP A 524 10.10 1.94 25.28
CA TRP A 524 9.13 0.92 25.68
C TRP A 524 8.58 1.16 27.08
N TRP A 525 9.42 1.61 28.00
CA TRP A 525 8.99 1.97 29.36
C TRP A 525 8.03 3.15 29.34
N VAL A 526 8.36 4.20 28.60
CA VAL A 526 7.46 5.37 28.45
C VAL A 526 6.18 4.99 27.72
N MET A 527 6.24 4.19 26.65
CA MET A 527 5.04 3.69 25.96
C MET A 527 4.13 2.88 26.89
N GLY A 528 4.69 2.03 27.76
CA GLY A 528 3.90 1.30 28.76
C GLY A 528 3.14 2.23 29.71
N LEU A 529 3.78 3.30 30.17
CA LEU A 529 3.14 4.33 31.01
C LEU A 529 2.07 5.11 30.25
N VAL A 530 2.33 5.46 28.98
CA VAL A 530 1.32 6.10 28.11
C VAL A 530 0.11 5.19 27.94
N ILE A 531 0.28 3.88 27.73
CA ILE A 531 -0.83 2.92 27.61
C ILE A 531 -1.65 2.87 28.91
N ILE A 532 -1.00 2.80 30.07
CA ILE A 532 -1.67 2.84 31.38
C ILE A 532 -2.49 4.13 31.52
N TYR A 533 -1.89 5.28 31.18
CA TYR A 533 -2.58 6.57 31.25
C TYR A 533 -3.76 6.66 30.28
N LEU A 534 -3.61 6.17 29.05
CA LEU A 534 -4.68 6.12 28.07
C LEU A 534 -5.85 5.24 28.53
N ALA A 535 -5.58 4.11 29.20
CA ALA A 535 -6.64 3.28 29.78
C ALA A 535 -7.42 4.02 30.87
N VAL A 536 -6.72 4.78 31.72
CA VAL A 536 -7.36 5.65 32.72
C VAL A 536 -8.15 6.79 32.06
N LEU A 537 -7.57 7.42 31.04
CA LEU A 537 -8.21 8.50 30.29
C LEU A 537 -9.52 8.02 29.66
N ILE A 538 -9.50 6.88 28.97
CA ILE A 538 -10.69 6.26 28.40
C ILE A 538 -11.71 5.99 29.51
N LYS A 539 -11.30 5.40 30.64
CA LYS A 539 -12.19 5.11 31.76
C LYS A 539 -12.86 6.34 32.37
N LEU A 540 -12.19 7.49 32.39
CA LEU A 540 -12.70 8.70 33.06
C LEU A 540 -13.45 9.64 32.10
N VAL A 541 -13.06 9.66 30.83
CA VAL A 541 -13.62 10.57 29.82
C VAL A 541 -14.75 9.90 29.05
N VAL A 542 -14.69 8.59 28.81
CA VAL A 542 -15.65 7.85 27.99
C VAL A 542 -16.69 7.10 28.83
N PHE A 543 -16.29 6.61 30.00
CA PHE A 543 -17.17 5.94 30.98
C PHE A 543 -17.35 6.84 32.22
#